data_AF-M1DKF4-F1
#
_entry.id   AF-M1DKF4-F1
#
_cell.length_a   1.000
_cell.length_b   1.000
_cell.length_c   1.000
_cell.angle_alpha   90.00
_cell.angle_beta   90.00
_cell.angle_gamma   90.00
#
_symmetry.space_group_name_H-M   'P 1'
#
loop_
_entity.id
_entity.type
_entity.pdbx_description
1 polymer ?
#
loop_
_entity_poly.entity_id
_entity_poly.type
_entity_poly.pdbx_seq_one_letter_code
_entity_poly.pdbx_strand_id
1 'polypeptide(L)'
;MNTFINNNNKFNKTKVVFIMGATGTRKSRLSVDLATHLRGEIINSDKMLVYKGLEIVTNKITHTEKQGVRHYLLGEIEPYSNFTAKDFCLKSNIYIETILKAQCVPIIVGRSN
;
A
#
# COMPACT_ATOMS: atom_id res chain seq x y z
N MET A 1 -35.96 -21.90 29.86
CA MET A 1 -34.99 -22.59 28.99
C MET A 1 -34.41 -21.50 28.08
N ASN A 2 -33.31 -20.88 28.50
CA ASN A 2 -32.77 -19.68 27.86
C ASN A 2 -31.80 -20.07 26.76
N THR A 3 -32.14 -19.74 25.52
CA THR A 3 -31.27 -19.89 24.35
C THR A 3 -30.26 -18.75 24.34
N PHE A 4 -29.02 -19.02 24.72
CA PHE A 4 -27.91 -18.10 24.54
C PHE A 4 -27.56 -18.02 23.05
N ILE A 5 -28.04 -16.97 22.38
CA ILE A 5 -27.52 -16.57 21.06
C ILE A 5 -26.14 -15.96 21.31
N ASN A 6 -25.10 -16.75 21.08
CA ASN A 6 -23.72 -16.27 21.20
C ASN A 6 -23.37 -15.44 19.96
N ASN A 7 -23.68 -14.14 20.01
CA ASN A 7 -23.32 -13.17 18.97
C ASN A 7 -21.84 -12.77 19.12
N ASN A 8 -20.93 -13.71 18.88
CA ASN A 8 -19.48 -13.47 18.89
C ASN A 8 -18.93 -13.14 17.49
N ASN A 9 -19.66 -12.36 16.69
CA ASN A 9 -19.06 -11.67 15.54
C ASN A 9 -18.34 -10.41 16.03
N LYS A 10 -17.25 -10.62 16.77
CA LYS A 10 -16.26 -9.58 17.06
C LYS A 10 -15.58 -9.28 15.72
N PHE A 11 -16.03 -8.25 15.02
CA PHE A 11 -15.55 -7.81 13.71
C PHE A 11 -14.03 -8.04 13.57
N ASN A 12 -13.63 -9.07 12.80
CA ASN A 12 -12.25 -9.25 12.37
C ASN A 12 -11.94 -8.12 11.38
N LYS A 13 -11.70 -6.91 11.91
CA LYS A 13 -11.32 -5.76 11.11
C LYS A 13 -9.96 -6.07 10.49
N THR A 14 -9.94 -6.07 9.17
CA THR A 14 -8.73 -6.10 8.36
C THR A 14 -7.74 -5.03 8.86
N LYS A 15 -6.52 -5.46 9.17
CA LYS A 15 -5.45 -4.56 9.61
C LYS A 15 -4.66 -4.07 8.39
N VAL A 16 -4.47 -2.76 8.30
CA VAL A 16 -3.66 -2.10 7.28
C VAL A 16 -2.73 -1.12 7.99
N VAL A 17 -1.45 -1.12 7.60
CA VAL A 17 -0.46 -0.18 8.13
C VAL A 17 -0.39 1.03 7.22
N PHE A 18 -0.38 2.23 7.79
CA PHE A 18 -0.19 3.48 7.05
C PHE A 18 1.13 4.13 7.47
N ILE A 19 1.97 4.46 6.49
CA ILE A 19 3.20 5.23 6.69
C ILE A 19 3.05 6.55 5.93
N MET A 20 2.83 7.63 6.68
CA MET A 20 2.60 8.98 6.16
C MET A 20 3.70 9.94 6.62
N GLY A 21 3.98 10.98 5.84
CA GLY A 21 4.97 12.00 6.23
C GLY A 21 5.41 12.90 5.06
N ALA A 22 6.04 14.04 5.38
CA ALA A 22 6.56 15.01 4.41
C ALA A 22 7.60 14.40 3.45
N THR A 23 7.86 15.03 2.30
CA THR A 23 8.91 14.55 1.37
C THR A 23 10.30 14.68 1.97
N GLY A 24 11.19 13.74 1.62
CA GLY A 24 12.54 13.69 2.17
C GLY A 24 12.67 12.93 3.50
N THR A 25 11.57 12.53 4.14
CA THR A 25 11.60 11.82 5.44
C THR A 25 11.94 10.32 5.35
N ARG A 26 12.50 9.85 4.22
CA ARG A 26 12.95 8.46 4.01
C ARG A 26 11.87 7.37 4.21
N LYS A 27 10.58 7.70 4.05
CA LYS A 27 9.45 6.75 4.17
C LYS A 27 9.63 5.48 3.35
N SER A 28 10.11 5.59 2.11
CA SER A 28 10.28 4.44 1.22
C SER A 28 11.24 3.40 1.81
N ARG A 29 12.34 3.85 2.44
CA ARG A 29 13.28 2.96 3.14
C ARG A 29 12.61 2.31 4.35
N LEU A 30 11.98 3.12 5.21
CA LEU A 30 11.25 2.60 6.37
C LEU A 30 10.18 1.57 5.98
N SER A 31 9.45 1.81 4.89
CA SER A 31 8.40 0.90 4.45
C SER A 31 8.94 -0.43 3.95
N VAL A 32 10.07 -0.42 3.22
CA VAL A 32 10.71 -1.67 2.78
C VAL A 32 11.27 -2.43 3.98
N ASP A 33 11.97 -1.74 4.87
CA ASP A 33 12.50 -2.34 6.11
C ASP A 33 11.36 -2.96 6.93
N LEU A 34 10.21 -2.29 7.06
CA LEU A 34 9.06 -2.84 7.77
C LEU A 34 8.43 -4.03 7.03
N ALA A 35 8.31 -3.95 5.70
CA ALA A 35 7.72 -4.99 4.87
C ALA A 35 8.54 -6.30 4.91
N THR A 36 9.87 -6.23 4.94
CA THR A 36 10.71 -7.43 5.06
C THR A 36 10.52 -8.16 6.39
N HIS A 37 10.32 -7.42 7.49
CA HIS A 37 10.09 -8.00 8.83
C HIS A 37 8.66 -8.52 9.02
N LEU A 38 7.67 -7.88 8.42
CA LEU A 38 6.24 -8.21 8.60
C LEU A 38 5.67 -9.13 7.51
N ARG A 39 6.49 -9.57 6.53
CA ARG A 39 6.00 -10.19 5.29
C ARG A 39 4.94 -9.30 4.64
N GLY A 40 5.27 -8.01 4.53
CA GLY A 40 4.39 -6.97 4.05
C GLY A 40 4.55 -6.72 2.55
N GLU A 41 3.51 -6.11 1.98
CA GLU A 41 3.50 -5.62 0.61
C GLU A 41 3.02 -4.17 0.59
N ILE A 42 3.61 -3.36 -0.29
CA ILE A 42 3.49 -1.91 -0.24
C ILE A 42 2.51 -1.42 -1.31
N ILE A 43 1.58 -0.55 -0.95
CA ILE A 43 0.70 0.17 -1.87
C ILE A 43 1.11 1.65 -1.82
N ASN A 44 1.56 2.19 -2.95
CA ASN A 44 1.90 3.61 -3.06
C ASN A 44 0.62 4.47 -3.14
N SER A 45 0.54 5.51 -2.32
CA SER A 45 -0.53 6.51 -2.39
C SER A 45 -0.08 7.88 -2.89
N ASP A 46 1.20 8.05 -3.26
CA ASP A 46 1.66 9.27 -3.92
C ASP A 46 1.19 9.29 -5.38
N LYS A 47 0.35 10.28 -5.72
CA LYS A 47 -0.25 10.44 -7.05
C LYS A 47 0.78 10.55 -8.17
N MET A 48 1.95 11.13 -7.94
CA MET A 48 2.96 11.26 -9.01
C MET A 48 3.70 9.95 -9.26
N LEU A 49 3.85 9.13 -8.23
CA LEU A 49 4.57 7.85 -8.30
C LEU A 49 3.77 6.71 -8.97
N VAL A 50 2.45 6.88 -9.16
CA VAL A 50 1.61 5.88 -9.84
C VAL A 50 1.92 5.73 -11.32
N TYR A 51 2.51 6.76 -11.95
CA TYR A 51 2.74 6.83 -13.38
C TYR A 51 4.06 6.18 -13.83
N LYS A 52 4.03 5.51 -14.99
CA LYS A 52 5.20 4.95 -15.67
C LYS A 52 6.15 6.05 -16.16
N GLY A 53 7.45 5.74 -16.30
CA GLY A 53 8.41 6.60 -17.01
C GLY A 53 8.87 7.86 -16.28
N LEU A 54 8.44 8.07 -15.03
CA LEU A 54 8.80 9.23 -14.22
C LEU A 54 9.86 8.92 -13.14
N GLU A 55 10.63 7.85 -13.31
CA GLU A 55 11.54 7.30 -12.28
C GLU A 55 12.52 8.36 -11.74
N ILE A 56 13.14 9.12 -12.63
CA ILE A 56 14.16 10.13 -12.29
C ILE A 56 13.51 11.33 -11.59
N VAL A 57 12.45 11.88 -12.18
CA VAL A 57 11.81 13.12 -11.70
C VAL A 57 11.11 12.91 -10.35
N THR A 58 10.59 11.71 -10.11
CA THR A 58 9.83 11.40 -8.90
C THR A 58 10.66 10.74 -7.81
N ASN A 59 11.96 10.55 -8.03
CA ASN A 59 12.85 9.82 -7.13
C ASN A 59 12.26 8.46 -6.72
N LYS A 60 11.79 7.70 -7.74
CA LYS A 60 11.13 6.41 -7.54
C LYS A 60 12.13 5.42 -6.97
N ILE A 61 11.72 4.67 -5.95
CA ILE A 61 12.56 3.62 -5.34
C ILE A 61 13.03 2.61 -6.39
N THR A 62 14.33 2.36 -6.43
CA THR A 62 14.98 1.45 -7.39
C THR A 62 14.67 -0.01 -7.08
N HIS A 63 14.91 -0.91 -8.04
CA HIS A 63 14.68 -2.34 -7.83
C HIS A 63 15.54 -2.92 -6.68
N THR A 64 16.80 -2.49 -6.58
CA THR A 64 17.71 -2.87 -5.50
C THR A 64 17.21 -2.41 -4.14
N GLU A 65 16.71 -1.17 -4.04
CA GLU A 65 16.17 -0.63 -2.80
C GLU A 65 14.85 -1.27 -2.37
N LYS A 66 14.08 -1.88 -3.28
CA LYS A 66 12.86 -2.63 -2.93
C LYS A 66 13.15 -3.94 -2.19
N GLN A 67 14.36 -4.48 -2.28
CA GLN A 67 14.76 -5.74 -1.60
C GLN A 67 13.78 -6.91 -1.85
N GLY A 68 13.20 -6.99 -3.05
CA GLY A 68 12.22 -8.02 -3.40
C GLY A 68 10.80 -7.83 -2.84
N VAL A 69 10.56 -6.77 -2.05
CA VAL A 69 9.21 -6.40 -1.59
C VAL A 69 8.35 -6.02 -2.80
N ARG A 70 7.11 -6.51 -2.83
CA ARG A 70 6.14 -6.15 -3.87
C ARG A 70 5.61 -4.74 -3.62
N HIS A 71 5.57 -3.93 -4.68
CA HIS A 71 4.99 -2.60 -4.68
C HIS A 71 3.85 -2.53 -5.69
N TYR A 72 2.70 -2.06 -5.23
CA TYR A 72 1.53 -1.74 -6.02
C TYR A 72 1.41 -0.23 -6.25
N LEU A 73 0.72 0.17 -7.32
CA LEU A 73 0.50 1.57 -7.71
C LEU A 73 1.80 2.38 -7.81
N LEU A 74 2.89 1.74 -8.22
CA LEU A 74 4.20 2.36 -8.38
C LEU A 74 4.67 2.19 -9.82
N GLY A 75 4.35 3.14 -10.68
CA GLY A 75 4.59 3.03 -12.12
C GLY A 75 3.68 2.03 -12.83
N GLU A 76 2.41 1.93 -12.41
CA GLU A 76 1.44 1.04 -13.03
C GLU A 76 0.53 1.74 -14.05
N ILE A 77 0.37 3.06 -13.93
CA ILE A 77 -0.57 3.86 -14.73
C ILE A 77 0.16 4.54 -15.89
N GLU A 78 -0.47 4.61 -17.06
CA GLU A 78 0.09 5.31 -18.21
C GLU A 78 0.14 6.85 -17.97
N PRO A 79 1.20 7.56 -18.39
CA PRO A 79 1.41 8.99 -18.06
C PRO A 79 0.27 9.93 -18.45
N TYR A 80 -0.51 9.58 -19.48
CA TYR A 80 -1.61 10.39 -19.99
C TYR A 80 -3.00 9.91 -19.52
N SER A 81 -3.04 8.89 -18.67
CA SER A 81 -4.30 8.41 -18.09
C SER A 81 -4.70 9.23 -16.87
N ASN A 82 -5.99 9.55 -16.78
CA ASN A 82 -6.54 10.14 -15.57
C ASN A 82 -6.55 9.10 -14.46
N PHE A 83 -5.95 9.44 -13.31
CA PHE A 83 -5.99 8.64 -12.10
C PHE A 83 -6.53 9.49 -10.95
N THR A 84 -7.73 9.15 -10.50
CA THR A 84 -8.47 9.91 -9.48
C THR A 84 -8.34 9.27 -8.09
N ALA A 85 -8.74 10.01 -7.05
CA ALA A 85 -8.84 9.47 -5.70
C ALA A 85 -9.82 8.28 -5.61
N LYS A 86 -10.88 8.29 -6.44
CA LYS A 86 -11.82 7.17 -6.54
C LYS A 86 -11.14 5.92 -7.09
N ASP A 87 -10.33 6.07 -8.14
CA ASP A 87 -9.56 4.98 -8.74
C ASP A 87 -8.55 4.41 -7.74
N PHE A 88 -7.87 5.29 -7.00
CA PHE A 88 -6.98 4.89 -5.91
C PHE A 88 -7.70 4.04 -4.86
N CYS A 89 -8.86 4.47 -4.37
CA CYS A 89 -9.64 3.70 -3.38
C CYS A 89 -10.06 2.33 -3.92
N LEU A 90 -10.57 2.28 -5.16
CA LEU A 90 -10.98 1.02 -5.78
C LEU A 90 -9.81 0.05 -5.95
N LYS A 91 -8.69 0.51 -6.54
CA LYS A 91 -7.50 -0.32 -6.72
C LYS A 91 -6.87 -0.74 -5.40
N SER A 92 -6.78 0.17 -4.43
CA SER A 92 -6.21 -0.13 -3.11
C SER A 92 -7.01 -1.20 -2.39
N ASN A 93 -8.34 -1.18 -2.46
CA ASN A 93 -9.17 -2.25 -1.87
C ASN A 93 -8.89 -3.61 -2.52
N ILE A 94 -8.77 -3.67 -3.85
CA ILE A 94 -8.42 -4.90 -4.57
C ILE A 94 -7.05 -5.42 -4.14
N TYR A 95 -6.05 -4.53 -4.01
CA TYR A 95 -4.70 -4.92 -3.59
C TYR A 95 -4.65 -5.33 -2.12
N ILE A 96 -5.34 -4.63 -1.23
CA ILE A 96 -5.48 -5.02 0.18
C ILE A 96 -6.05 -6.44 0.27
N GLU A 97 -7.15 -6.74 -0.42
CA GLU A 97 -7.72 -8.09 -0.43
C GLU A 97 -6.74 -9.14 -0.98
N THR A 98 -6.01 -8.81 -2.04
CA THR A 98 -4.99 -9.69 -2.64
C THR A 98 -3.89 -10.03 -1.65
N ILE A 99 -3.34 -9.01 -0.99
CA ILE A 99 -2.25 -9.13 0.00
C ILE A 99 -2.71 -9.99 1.19
N LEU A 100 -3.93 -9.75 1.68
CA LEU A 100 -4.47 -10.51 2.82
C LEU A 100 -4.73 -11.97 2.48
N LYS A 101 -5.23 -12.26 1.26
CA LYS A 101 -5.40 -13.64 0.78
C LYS A 101 -4.06 -14.38 0.68
N ALA A 102 -2.98 -13.66 0.39
CA ALA A 102 -1.61 -14.18 0.43
C ALA A 102 -1.03 -14.29 1.86
N GLN A 103 -1.82 -13.99 2.91
CA GLN A 103 -1.39 -13.93 4.31
C GLN A 103 -0.23 -12.93 4.56
N CYS A 104 -0.16 -11.88 3.75
CA CYS A 104 0.80 -10.79 3.88
C CYS A 104 0.15 -9.57 4.57
N VAL A 105 0.97 -8.62 5.01
CA VAL A 105 0.52 -7.37 5.65
C VAL A 105 0.44 -6.24 4.62
N PRO A 106 -0.74 -5.64 4.37
CA PRO A 106 -0.85 -4.48 3.48
C PRO A 106 -0.30 -3.21 4.17
N ILE A 107 0.62 -2.53 3.49
CA ILE A 107 1.27 -1.31 3.96
C ILE A 107 1.03 -0.20 2.93
N ILE A 108 0.24 0.82 3.28
CA ILE A 108 0.03 1.99 2.44
C ILE A 108 1.07 3.06 2.78
N VAL A 109 1.78 3.56 1.78
CA VAL A 109 2.86 4.53 1.94
C VAL A 109 2.61 5.74 1.06
N GLY A 110 2.65 6.93 1.65
CA GLY A 110 2.50 8.16 0.90
C GLY A 110 2.91 9.41 1.66
N ARG A 111 2.63 10.55 1.03
CA ARG A 111 2.86 11.86 1.63
C ARG A 111 1.75 12.17 2.64
N SER A 112 2.07 12.94 3.67
CA SER A 112 1.02 13.62 4.44
C SER A 112 0.22 14.50 3.50
N ASN A 113 -1.07 14.20 3.37
CA ASN A 113 -2.01 14.95 2.52
C ASN A 113 -2.15 16.39 3.01
#